data_AF-A0A2T1F9Z6-F1
#
_entry.id   AF-A0A2T1F9Z6-F1
#
_cell.length_a   1.000
_cell.length_b   1.000
_cell.length_c   1.000
_cell.angle_alpha   90.00
_cell.angle_beta   90.00
_cell.angle_gamma   90.00
#
_symmetry.space_group_name_H-M   'P 1'
#
loop_
_entity.id
_entity.type
_entity.pdbx_description
1 polymer ?
#
loop_
_entity_poly.entity_id
_entity_poly.type
_entity_poly.pdbx_seq_one_letter_code
_entity_poly.pdbx_strand_id
1 'polypeptide(L)'
;DMTKLLVAMGVPQQDIIPEANSFNTRDNAVNVRQILQAQNFKTILLVTSAMHMPRSMAIFKRLGINAIAAPTDYRISQLELEQPNLQTEAAILSFIPSEDYLSLTTQAIREYIGIVVYKLRGWL
;
A
#
# COMPACT_ATOMS: atom_id res chain seq x y z
N ASP A 1 -15.32 10.20 3.62
CA ASP A 1 -15.84 9.30 2.58
C ASP A 1 -15.05 9.55 1.31
N MET A 2 -14.38 8.53 0.77
CA MET A 2 -13.45 8.65 -0.37
C MET A 2 -14.18 9.02 -1.66
N THR A 3 -15.40 8.50 -1.87
CA THR A 3 -16.19 8.83 -3.06
C THR A 3 -16.45 10.33 -3.14
N LYS A 4 -16.83 10.97 -2.02
CA LYS A 4 -17.05 12.43 -1.97
C LYS A 4 -15.79 13.22 -2.30
N LEU A 5 -14.62 12.75 -1.84
CA LEU A 5 -13.35 13.39 -2.14
C LEU A 5 -13.02 13.32 -3.63
N LEU A 6 -13.17 12.14 -4.26
CA LEU A 6 -12.93 11.96 -5.70
C LEU A 6 -13.85 12.82 -6.56
N VAL A 7 -15.14 12.91 -6.21
CA VAL A 7 -16.09 13.79 -6.88
C VAL A 7 -15.70 15.27 -6.73
N ALA A 8 -15.30 15.70 -5.54
CA ALA A 8 -14.82 17.06 -5.31
C ALA A 8 -13.54 17.39 -6.12
N MET A 9 -12.73 16.38 -6.42
CA MET A 9 -11.55 16.50 -7.30
C MET A 9 -11.90 16.39 -8.80
N GLY A 10 -13.17 16.25 -9.16
CA GLY A 10 -13.63 16.24 -10.55
C GLY A 10 -13.77 14.86 -11.19
N VAL A 11 -13.63 13.77 -10.44
CA VAL A 11 -13.91 12.42 -10.96
C VAL A 11 -15.43 12.24 -11.11
N PRO A 12 -15.95 11.88 -12.30
CA PRO A 12 -17.38 11.66 -12.48
C PRO A 12 -17.89 10.53 -11.58
N GLN A 13 -19.06 10.72 -10.95
CA GLN A 13 -19.65 9.75 -10.01
C GLN A 13 -19.86 8.36 -10.65
N GLN A 14 -20.21 8.32 -11.95
CA GLN A 14 -20.42 7.09 -12.70
C GLN A 14 -19.15 6.26 -12.91
N ASP A 15 -17.97 6.88 -12.78
CA ASP A 15 -16.67 6.22 -12.92
C ASP A 15 -16.16 5.69 -11.55
N ILE A 16 -16.92 5.89 -10.47
CA ILE A 16 -16.54 5.47 -9.11
C ILE A 16 -17.42 4.29 -8.68
N ILE A 17 -16.79 3.13 -8.47
CA ILE A 17 -17.43 1.95 -7.89
C ILE A 17 -16.90 1.77 -6.46
N PRO A 18 -17.66 2.18 -5.42
CA PRO A 18 -17.22 2.01 -4.03
C PRO A 18 -17.36 0.56 -3.57
N GLU A 19 -16.37 0.08 -2.82
CA GLU A 19 -16.40 -1.19 -2.11
C GLU A 19 -16.24 -0.90 -0.61
N ALA A 20 -17.29 -1.12 0.19
CA ALA A 20 -17.37 -0.68 1.59
C ALA A 20 -17.44 -1.85 2.60
N ASN A 21 -17.40 -3.09 2.13
CA ASN A 21 -17.69 -4.28 2.94
C ASN A 21 -16.42 -5.06 3.32
N SER A 22 -15.26 -4.42 3.28
CA SER A 22 -13.98 -5.04 3.56
C SER A 22 -13.40 -4.61 4.90
N PHE A 23 -13.03 -5.58 5.72
CA PHE A 23 -12.38 -5.31 7.00
C PHE A 23 -10.85 -5.20 6.85
N ASN A 24 -10.27 -5.93 5.91
CA ASN A 24 -8.83 -5.95 5.67
C ASN A 24 -8.49 -5.97 4.18
N THR A 25 -7.20 -5.86 3.85
CA THR A 25 -6.71 -5.82 2.46
C THR A 25 -7.07 -7.07 1.65
N ARG A 26 -7.12 -8.25 2.27
CA ARG A 26 -7.54 -9.48 1.57
C ARG A 26 -9.02 -9.44 1.24
N ASP A 27 -9.87 -9.07 2.19
CA ASP A 27 -11.32 -8.97 1.96
C ASP A 27 -11.59 -7.99 0.82
N ASN A 28 -10.87 -6.87 0.80
CA ASN A 28 -10.94 -5.90 -0.29
C ASN A 28 -10.54 -6.51 -1.63
N ALA A 29 -9.43 -7.22 -1.70
CA ALA A 29 -9.02 -7.87 -2.94
C ALA A 29 -10.03 -8.95 -3.41
N VAL A 30 -10.67 -9.68 -2.49
CA VAL A 30 -11.73 -10.65 -2.80
C VAL A 30 -12.98 -9.96 -3.34
N ASN A 31 -13.45 -8.90 -2.68
CA ASN A 31 -14.64 -8.15 -3.08
C ASN A 31 -14.40 -7.40 -4.40
N VAL A 32 -13.26 -6.74 -4.55
CA VAL A 32 -12.86 -6.05 -5.78
C VAL A 32 -12.76 -7.04 -6.94
N ARG A 33 -12.25 -8.26 -6.74
CA ARG A 33 -12.22 -9.28 -7.81
C ARG A 33 -13.60 -9.52 -8.43
N GLN A 34 -14.66 -9.55 -7.63
CA GLN A 34 -16.02 -9.72 -8.12
C GLN A 34 -16.45 -8.55 -8.99
N ILE A 35 -16.10 -7.32 -8.58
CA ILE A 35 -16.35 -6.09 -9.37
C ILE A 35 -15.60 -6.15 -10.70
N LEU A 36 -14.31 -6.51 -10.69
CA LEU A 36 -13.50 -6.61 -11.92
C LEU A 36 -14.08 -7.64 -12.89
N GLN A 37 -14.53 -8.79 -12.39
CA GLN A 37 -15.16 -9.82 -13.22
C GLN A 37 -16.49 -9.34 -13.81
N ALA A 38 -17.34 -8.70 -13.01
CA ALA A 38 -18.63 -8.17 -13.48
C ALA A 38 -18.47 -7.09 -14.55
N GLN A 39 -17.43 -6.25 -14.43
CA GLN A 39 -17.12 -5.18 -15.37
C GLN A 39 -16.19 -5.62 -16.53
N ASN A 40 -15.75 -6.89 -16.54
CA ASN A 40 -14.80 -7.43 -17.51
C ASN A 40 -13.46 -6.66 -17.57
N PHE A 41 -13.01 -6.11 -16.44
CA PHE A 41 -11.70 -5.47 -16.31
C PHE A 41 -10.61 -6.53 -16.17
N LYS A 42 -9.60 -6.45 -17.05
CA LYS A 42 -8.53 -7.44 -17.14
C LYS A 42 -7.26 -7.04 -16.39
N THR A 43 -6.97 -5.75 -16.32
CA THR A 43 -5.75 -5.20 -15.73
C THR A 43 -6.12 -3.94 -14.95
N ILE A 44 -5.52 -3.77 -13.77
CA ILE A 44 -5.76 -2.60 -12.92
C ILE A 44 -4.46 -1.96 -12.48
N LEU A 45 -4.51 -0.66 -12.16
CA LEU A 45 -3.50 0.00 -11.34
C LEU A 45 -3.91 -0.16 -9.87
N LEU A 46 -3.01 -0.69 -9.04
CA LEU A 46 -3.20 -0.81 -7.61
C LEU A 46 -2.50 0.36 -6.91
N VAL A 47 -3.29 1.28 -6.38
CA VAL A 47 -2.81 2.46 -5.66
C VAL A 47 -2.87 2.21 -4.15
N THR A 48 -1.73 2.28 -3.47
CA THR A 48 -1.62 2.24 -2.01
C THR A 48 -0.24 2.78 -1.58
N SER A 49 0.02 2.90 -0.29
CA SER A 49 1.34 3.35 0.20
C SER A 49 2.45 2.39 -0.27
N ALA A 50 3.63 2.93 -0.53
CA ALA A 50 4.79 2.18 -0.97
C ALA A 50 5.18 1.10 0.05
N MET A 51 4.98 1.37 1.34
CA MET A 51 5.23 0.41 2.41
C MET A 51 4.26 -0.78 2.39
N HIS A 52 2.97 -0.56 2.08
CA HIS A 52 1.97 -1.63 1.99
C HIS A 52 2.00 -2.37 0.65
N MET A 53 2.60 -1.78 -0.38
CA MET A 53 2.57 -2.28 -1.75
C MET A 53 3.02 -3.74 -1.90
N PRO A 54 4.14 -4.20 -1.27
CA PRO A 54 4.58 -5.58 -1.43
C PRO A 54 3.55 -6.61 -0.98
N ARG A 55 2.91 -6.37 0.18
CA ARG A 55 1.87 -7.25 0.72
C ARG A 55 0.62 -7.21 -0.15
N SER A 56 0.17 -6.03 -0.55
CA SER A 56 -1.02 -5.85 -1.39
C SER A 56 -0.85 -6.54 -2.76
N MET A 57 0.28 -6.35 -3.44
CA MET A 57 0.57 -7.01 -4.72
C MET A 57 0.58 -8.53 -4.59
N ALA A 58 1.14 -9.06 -3.50
CA ALA A 58 1.19 -10.50 -3.26
C ALA A 58 -0.22 -11.09 -3.03
N ILE A 59 -1.11 -10.38 -2.32
CA ILE A 59 -2.52 -10.77 -2.15
C ILE A 59 -3.25 -10.80 -3.50
N PHE A 60 -3.15 -9.71 -4.26
CA PHE A 60 -3.83 -9.58 -5.56
C PHE A 60 -3.35 -10.66 -6.55
N LYS A 61 -2.03 -10.91 -6.59
CA LYS A 61 -1.43 -11.99 -7.38
C LYS A 61 -1.96 -13.36 -6.97
N ARG A 62 -2.06 -13.66 -5.67
CA ARG A 62 -2.59 -14.94 -5.18
C ARG A 62 -4.06 -15.15 -5.58
N LEU A 63 -4.83 -14.08 -5.70
CA LEU A 63 -6.22 -14.11 -6.15
C LEU A 63 -6.37 -14.12 -7.69
N GLY A 64 -5.25 -14.13 -8.43
CA GLY A 64 -5.25 -14.16 -9.89
C GLY A 64 -5.65 -12.82 -10.53
N ILE A 65 -5.50 -11.71 -9.81
CA ILE A 65 -5.79 -10.36 -10.34
C ILE A 65 -4.51 -9.83 -10.99
N ASN A 66 -4.60 -9.40 -12.25
CA ASN A 66 -3.50 -8.74 -12.94
C ASN A 66 -3.42 -7.27 -12.52
N ALA A 67 -2.67 -7.00 -11.46
CA ALA A 67 -2.46 -5.66 -10.92
C ALA A 67 -1.07 -5.13 -11.30
N ILE A 68 -1.01 -3.84 -11.65
CA ILE A 68 0.21 -3.08 -11.85
C ILE A 68 0.36 -2.13 -10.65
N ALA A 69 1.51 -2.15 -9.99
CA ALA A 69 1.75 -1.34 -8.81
C ALA A 69 1.80 0.16 -9.16
N ALA A 70 1.04 0.97 -8.43
CA ALA A 70 1.07 2.44 -8.49
C ALA A 70 1.28 3.00 -7.07
N PRO A 71 2.46 2.79 -6.47
CA PRO A 71 2.74 3.16 -5.07
C PRO A 71 2.77 4.67 -4.84
N THR A 72 2.26 5.09 -3.69
CA THR A 72 2.26 6.47 -3.19
C THR A 72 2.93 6.55 -1.81
N ASP A 73 3.00 7.73 -1.19
CA ASP A 73 3.50 7.88 0.20
C ASP A 73 4.90 7.25 0.43
N TYR A 74 5.85 7.54 -0.45
CA TYR A 74 7.25 7.15 -0.27
C TYR A 74 7.84 7.92 0.91
N ARG A 75 8.32 7.19 1.91
CA ARG A 75 8.88 7.75 3.16
C ARG A 75 10.39 7.96 3.13
N ILE A 76 11.06 7.36 2.16
CA ILE A 76 12.50 7.52 1.91
C ILE A 76 12.62 7.80 0.41
N SER A 77 13.32 8.88 0.07
CA SER A 77 13.61 9.23 -1.30
C SER A 77 14.75 8.37 -1.85
N GLN A 78 14.76 8.19 -3.17
CA GLN A 78 15.84 7.46 -3.84
C GLN A 78 17.21 8.14 -3.66
N LEU A 79 17.23 9.48 -3.55
CA LEU A 79 18.43 10.26 -3.27
C LEU A 79 19.02 9.97 -1.88
N GLU A 80 18.19 9.79 -0.86
CA GLU A 80 18.65 9.42 0.49
C GLU A 80 19.23 8.00 0.55
N LEU A 81 18.78 7.10 -0.33
CA LEU A 81 19.31 5.75 -0.45
C LEU A 81 20.64 5.70 -1.22
N GLU A 82 20.78 6.52 -2.26
CA GLU A 82 21.95 6.54 -3.14
C GLU A 82 23.08 7.43 -2.57
N GLN A 83 22.74 8.47 -1.83
CA GLN A 83 23.67 9.34 -1.13
C GLN A 83 23.28 9.40 0.34
N PRO A 84 23.58 8.36 1.14
CA PRO A 84 23.49 8.49 2.58
C PRO A 84 24.40 9.65 2.97
N ASN A 85 23.83 10.73 3.51
CA ASN A 85 24.56 11.91 3.98
C ASN A 85 25.50 11.50 5.12
N LEU A 86 26.63 10.89 4.78
CA LEU A 86 27.71 10.50 5.69
C LEU A 86 28.61 11.72 5.94
N GLN A 87 28.00 12.85 6.28
CA GLN A 87 28.70 13.88 7.02
C GLN A 87 28.66 13.43 8.48
N THR A 88 29.83 13.28 9.12
CA THR A 88 29.99 12.69 10.46
C THR A 88 29.06 13.29 11.52
N GLU A 89 28.65 14.55 11.33
CA GLU A 89 27.70 15.29 12.17
C GLU A 89 26.25 14.80 12.02
N ALA A 90 25.81 14.49 10.79
CA ALA A 90 24.49 13.93 10.51
C ALA A 90 24.35 12.50 11.04
N ALA A 91 25.45 11.73 11.04
CA ALA A 91 25.49 10.39 11.61
C ALA A 91 25.34 10.38 13.15
N ILE A 92 25.83 11.40 13.85
CA ILE A 92 25.65 11.54 15.30
C ILE A 92 24.22 11.94 15.62
N LEU A 93 23.64 12.87 14.84
CA LEU A 93 22.25 13.28 15.00
C LEU A 93 21.26 12.16 14.64
N SER A 94 21.60 11.25 13.73
CA SER A 94 20.75 10.09 13.40
C SER A 94 20.73 9.00 14.48
N PHE A 95 21.69 9.00 15.42
CA PHE A 95 21.62 8.17 16.62
C PHE A 95 20.64 8.72 17.67
N ILE A 96 20.19 9.96 17.54
CA ILE A 96 19.14 10.52 18.39
C ILE A 96 17.80 10.00 17.87
N PRO A 97 16.99 9.33 18.71
CA PRO A 97 15.67 8.87 18.29
C PRO A 97 14.81 10.05 17.82
N SER A 98 14.26 9.96 16.61
CA SER A 98 13.23 10.87 16.14
C SER A 98 11.87 10.17 16.16
N GLU A 99 10.81 10.96 16.37
CA GLU A 99 9.44 10.46 16.29
C GLU A 99 9.14 9.82 14.93
N ASP A 100 9.65 10.43 13.86
CA ASP A 100 9.47 9.94 12.49
C ASP A 100 10.10 8.56 12.27
N TYR A 101 11.35 8.34 12.70
CA TYR A 101 12.03 7.06 12.52
C TYR A 101 11.44 5.95 13.40
N LEU A 102 10.97 6.28 14.60
CA LEU A 102 10.27 5.33 15.47
C LEU A 102 8.92 4.92 14.88
N SER A 103 8.19 5.86 14.31
CA SER A 103 6.93 5.59 13.60
C SER A 103 7.16 4.69 12.38
N LEU A 104 8.17 4.98 11.56
CA LEU A 104 8.54 4.14 10.41
C LEU A 104 8.91 2.71 10.82
N THR A 105 9.69 2.57 11.89
CA THR A 105 10.05 1.26 12.44
C THR A 105 8.81 0.48 12.89
N THR A 106 7.90 1.15 13.60
CA THR A 106 6.63 0.54 14.04
C THR A 106 5.77 0.08 12.85
N GLN A 107 5.66 0.90 11.81
CA GLN A 107 4.91 0.56 10.60
C GLN A 107 5.55 -0.63 9.86
N ALA A 108 6.87 -0.64 9.73
CA ALA A 108 7.61 -1.74 9.11
C ALA A 108 7.41 -3.07 9.88
N ILE A 109 7.51 -3.05 11.21
CA ILE A 109 7.25 -4.22 12.06
C ILE A 109 5.83 -4.74 11.84
N ARG A 110 4.82 -3.85 11.82
CA ARG A 110 3.42 -4.23 11.56
C ARG A 110 3.25 -4.89 10.19
N GLU A 111 3.94 -4.40 9.16
CA GLU A 111 3.89 -5.01 7.83
C GLU A 111 4.55 -6.38 7.79
N TYR A 112 5.71 -6.56 8.44
CA TYR A 112 6.35 -7.87 8.51
C TYR A 112 5.49 -8.88 9.26
N ILE A 113 4.93 -8.50 10.40
CA ILE A 113 3.99 -9.35 11.16
C ILE A 113 2.77 -9.67 10.28
N GLY A 114 2.22 -8.67 9.59
CA GLY A 114 1.10 -8.85 8.66
C GLY A 114 1.41 -9.88 7.57
N ILE A 115 2.58 -9.80 6.94
CA ILE A 115 3.03 -10.78 5.94
C ILE A 115 3.14 -12.18 6.56
N VAL A 116 3.73 -12.33 7.74
CA VAL A 116 3.86 -13.63 8.42
C VAL A 116 2.48 -14.22 8.72
N VAL A 117 1.59 -13.45 9.36
CA VAL A 117 0.22 -13.88 9.67
C VAL A 117 -0.52 -14.28 8.41
N TYR A 118 -0.38 -13.53 7.32
CA TYR A 118 -1.05 -13.84 6.07
C TYR A 118 -0.48 -15.11 5.41
N LYS A 119 0.83 -15.32 5.44
CA LYS A 119 1.43 -16.58 4.99
C LYS A 119 0.91 -17.77 5.79
N LEU A 120 0.88 -17.67 7.12
CA LEU A 120 0.38 -18.72 8.01
C LEU A 120 -1.10 -19.04 7.77
N ARG A 121 -1.91 -18.04 7.41
CA ARG A 121 -3.33 -18.22 7.03
C ARG A 121 -3.53 -18.74 5.60
N GLY A 122 -2.46 -18.93 4.82
CA GLY A 122 -2.56 -19.30 3.41
C GLY A 122 -3.16 -18.18 2.56
N TRP A 123 -2.86 -16.94 2.90
CA TRP A 123 -3.35 -15.75 2.20
C TRP A 123 -2.32 -15.09 1.29
N LEU A 124 -1.04 -15.42 1.50
CA LEU A 124 0.12 -15.01 0.69
C LEU A 124 0.88 -16.24 0.23
#